data_AF-A0A2J0MTH5-F1
#
_entry.id   AF-A0A2J0MTH5-F1
#
_cell.length_a   1.000
_cell.length_b   1.000
_cell.length_c   1.000
_cell.angle_alpha   90.00
_cell.angle_beta   90.00
_cell.angle_gamma   90.00
#
_symmetry.space_group_name_H-M   'P 1'
#
loop_
_entity.id
_entity.type
_entity.pdbx_description
1 polymer ?
#
loop_
_entity_poly.entity_id
_entity_poly.type
_entity_poly.pdbx_seq_one_letter_code
_entity_poly.pdbx_strand_id
1 'polypeptide(L)'
;MKIGIVGLPNVGKSTLFKALTRVPVDISNYPFCTIEPNVGIVKVPDLRLEKLAEISKSKKIIPAVVEFVDIAGLVKGASLGEGLGNKFLANIRETDAIVQVVRVFENPNIIHVHKKIDPENDIEIINAELILADLETVSKVRVRLEKDQRGNKKGATEQLAVLEKIQKNLEKGLLANETELDLLDENTEIIVRELSLLTLKPFLYVYNACPVKSDEAGAEQFNGVYYKLSKKLKEKNNFVVLDIKIEEELMDMSEDEKNELDLKSHISNLVVKAYEILGLITFLTTGEDETRAWTIKKNSTAPVAGLAIHTDFKDKFIRADVIQWDKLLEIGSWSKAREAGVLRTEGKDYVVQDGDAIEFKI
;
A
#
# COMPACT_ATOMS: atom_id res chain seq x y z
N MET A 1 -8.55 -2.63 2.35
CA MET A 1 -7.77 -1.45 1.93
C MET A 1 -7.36 -1.64 0.49
N LYS A 2 -7.40 -0.57 -0.29
CA LYS A 2 -7.23 -0.58 -1.75
C LYS A 2 -6.02 0.26 -2.16
N ILE A 3 -5.27 -0.18 -3.15
CA ILE A 3 -4.10 0.53 -3.69
C ILE A 3 -4.34 0.80 -5.16
N GLY A 4 -4.36 2.08 -5.55
CA GLY A 4 -4.56 2.47 -6.95
C GLY A 4 -3.26 2.43 -7.72
N ILE A 5 -3.22 1.64 -8.80
CA ILE A 5 -2.10 1.67 -9.74
C ILE A 5 -2.37 2.74 -10.78
N VAL A 6 -1.50 3.76 -10.82
CA VAL A 6 -1.55 4.88 -11.77
C VAL A 6 -0.29 4.91 -12.61
N GLY A 7 -0.35 5.58 -13.76
CA GLY A 7 0.79 5.75 -14.64
C GLY A 7 0.35 6.36 -15.97
N LEU A 8 1.32 6.94 -16.69
CA LEU A 8 1.07 7.39 -18.05
C LEU A 8 0.79 6.18 -18.98
N PRO A 9 0.18 6.40 -20.15
CA PRO A 9 0.05 5.35 -21.16
C PRO A 9 1.41 4.71 -21.51
N ASN A 10 1.41 3.39 -21.77
CA ASN A 10 2.57 2.62 -22.23
C ASN A 10 3.75 2.51 -21.24
N VAL A 11 3.53 2.70 -19.93
CA VAL A 11 4.57 2.53 -18.90
C VAL A 11 4.67 1.09 -18.34
N GLY A 12 3.76 0.19 -18.72
CA GLY A 12 3.70 -1.20 -18.22
C GLY A 12 2.64 -1.45 -17.14
N LYS A 13 1.77 -0.48 -16.85
CA LYS A 13 0.71 -0.57 -15.83
C LYS A 13 -0.17 -1.83 -15.94
N SER A 14 -0.77 -2.08 -17.11
CA SER A 14 -1.66 -3.23 -17.29
C SER A 14 -0.92 -4.57 -17.23
N THR A 15 0.34 -4.60 -17.66
CA THR A 15 1.21 -5.79 -17.52
C THR A 15 1.51 -6.07 -16.05
N LEU A 16 1.87 -5.04 -15.27
CA LEU A 16 2.07 -5.17 -13.82
C LEU A 16 0.81 -5.63 -13.10
N PHE A 17 -0.35 -5.08 -13.46
CA PHE A 17 -1.61 -5.48 -12.84
C PHE A 17 -1.91 -6.97 -13.11
N LYS A 18 -1.73 -7.44 -14.35
CA LYS A 18 -1.84 -8.88 -14.67
C LYS A 18 -0.85 -9.72 -13.86
N ALA A 19 0.38 -9.22 -13.71
CA ALA A 19 1.41 -9.86 -12.91
C ALA A 19 1.03 -10.06 -11.45
N LEU A 20 0.47 -9.01 -10.84
CA LEU A 20 0.00 -9.04 -9.46
C LEU A 20 -1.17 -10.00 -9.26
N THR A 21 -2.03 -10.13 -10.28
CA THR A 21 -3.34 -10.79 -10.16
C THR A 21 -3.40 -12.22 -10.69
N ARG A 22 -2.27 -12.77 -11.17
CA ARG A 22 -2.25 -14.10 -11.77
C ARG A 22 -2.66 -15.20 -10.81
N VAL A 23 -2.23 -15.14 -9.55
CA VAL A 23 -2.55 -16.18 -8.57
C VAL A 23 -3.97 -15.95 -8.06
N PRO A 24 -4.95 -16.80 -8.43
CA PRO A 24 -6.30 -16.63 -7.93
C PRO A 24 -6.29 -16.76 -6.40
N VAL A 25 -6.84 -15.75 -5.74
CA VAL A 25 -7.05 -15.77 -4.30
C VAL A 25 -8.45 -16.28 -4.05
N ASP A 26 -8.57 -17.31 -3.21
CA ASP A 26 -9.87 -17.78 -2.76
C ASP A 26 -10.53 -16.70 -1.88
N ILE A 27 -11.48 -15.99 -2.48
CA ILE A 27 -12.20 -14.88 -1.85
C ILE A 27 -13.23 -15.35 -0.82
N SER A 28 -13.54 -16.65 -0.74
CA SER A 28 -14.53 -17.18 0.23
C SER A 28 -14.15 -16.88 1.68
N ASN A 29 -12.85 -16.70 1.96
CA ASN A 29 -12.32 -16.36 3.29
C ASN A 29 -12.28 -14.84 3.57
N TYR A 30 -12.70 -14.00 2.62
CA TYR A 30 -12.61 -12.53 2.68
C TYR A 30 -13.95 -11.87 2.28
N PRO A 31 -14.94 -11.79 3.20
CA PRO A 31 -16.32 -11.39 2.91
C PRO A 31 -16.51 -9.92 2.48
N PHE A 32 -15.45 -9.11 2.49
CA PHE A 32 -15.48 -7.69 2.11
C PHE A 32 -14.69 -7.38 0.84
N CYS A 33 -14.14 -8.40 0.19
CA CYS A 33 -13.39 -8.20 -1.04
C CYS A 33 -14.32 -7.90 -2.22
N THR A 34 -13.93 -6.89 -3.01
CA THR A 34 -14.72 -6.46 -4.17
C THR A 34 -14.51 -7.42 -5.35
N ILE A 35 -15.58 -7.77 -6.07
CA ILE A 35 -15.53 -8.56 -7.32
C ILE A 35 -15.68 -7.61 -8.50
N GLU A 36 -14.65 -6.81 -8.77
CA GLU A 36 -14.60 -5.88 -9.91
C GLU A 36 -13.49 -6.30 -10.88
N PRO A 37 -13.69 -6.21 -12.21
CA PRO A 37 -12.68 -6.66 -13.19
C PRO A 37 -11.33 -5.94 -13.09
N ASN A 38 -11.32 -4.70 -12.60
CA ASN A 38 -10.14 -3.88 -12.39
C ASN A 38 -9.62 -3.93 -10.94
N VAL A 39 -10.16 -4.80 -10.09
CA VAL A 39 -9.68 -5.02 -8.72
C VAL A 39 -9.03 -6.39 -8.62
N GLY A 40 -7.80 -6.39 -8.14
CA GLY A 40 -6.94 -7.55 -8.00
C GLY A 40 -6.63 -7.81 -6.54
N ILE A 41 -6.93 -9.00 -6.04
CA ILE A 41 -6.60 -9.39 -4.66
C ILE A 41 -5.28 -10.16 -4.71
N VAL A 42 -4.30 -9.71 -3.93
CA VAL A 42 -2.94 -10.24 -3.94
C VAL A 42 -2.57 -10.69 -2.55
N LYS A 43 -2.00 -11.90 -2.44
CA LYS A 43 -1.50 -12.45 -1.18
C LYS A 43 -0.24 -11.69 -0.77
N VAL A 44 -0.17 -11.30 0.49
CA VAL A 44 1.04 -10.72 1.08
C VAL A 44 2.01 -11.87 1.38
N PRO A 45 3.21 -11.91 0.76
CA PRO A 45 4.19 -12.95 1.02
C PRO A 45 4.66 -12.89 2.48
N ASP A 46 4.54 -14.01 3.20
CA ASP A 46 4.91 -14.09 4.61
C ASP A 46 5.41 -15.49 4.99
N LEU A 47 6.73 -15.63 5.12
CA LEU A 47 7.39 -16.89 5.47
C LEU A 47 7.07 -17.37 6.89
N ARG A 48 6.54 -16.49 7.77
CA ARG A 48 6.18 -16.84 9.15
C ARG A 48 4.99 -17.79 9.16
N LEU A 49 4.05 -17.63 8.23
CA LEU A 49 2.86 -18.47 8.12
C LEU A 49 3.19 -19.93 7.87
N GLU A 50 4.05 -20.20 6.88
CA GLU A 50 4.44 -21.56 6.51
C GLU A 50 5.13 -22.28 7.67
N LYS A 51 6.06 -21.57 8.34
CA LYS A 51 6.79 -22.08 9.50
C LYS A 51 5.88 -22.39 10.70
N LEU A 52 4.94 -21.50 11.01
CA LEU A 52 3.97 -21.74 12.09
C LEU A 52 2.98 -22.85 11.74
N ALA A 53 2.53 -22.92 10.49
CA ALA A 53 1.65 -23.97 10.01
C ALA A 53 2.28 -25.36 10.11
N GLU A 54 3.58 -25.47 9.83
CA GLU A 54 4.33 -26.72 9.97
C GLU A 54 4.36 -27.21 11.43
N ILE A 55 4.65 -26.31 12.38
CA ILE A 55 4.64 -26.64 13.81
C ILE A 55 3.25 -27.06 14.28
N SER A 56 2.24 -26.28 13.93
CA SER A 56 0.86 -26.50 14.36
C SER A 56 0.14 -27.59 13.57
N LYS A 57 0.78 -28.13 12.52
CA LYS A 57 0.21 -29.08 11.57
C LYS A 57 -1.13 -28.62 11.01
N SER A 58 -1.21 -27.33 10.68
CA SER A 58 -2.45 -26.69 10.25
C SER A 58 -2.98 -27.30 8.94
N LYS A 59 -4.28 -27.59 8.89
CA LYS A 59 -4.93 -28.07 7.65
C LYS A 59 -4.99 -27.00 6.57
N LYS A 60 -5.00 -25.72 6.94
CA LYS A 60 -5.09 -24.57 6.03
C LYS A 60 -4.10 -23.46 6.40
N ILE A 61 -3.59 -22.79 5.38
CA ILE A 61 -2.78 -21.58 5.52
C ILE A 61 -3.52 -20.43 4.83
N ILE A 62 -3.85 -19.38 5.59
CA ILE A 62 -4.63 -18.23 5.10
C ILE A 62 -3.75 -16.97 5.20
N PRO A 63 -3.16 -16.49 4.10
CA PRO A 63 -2.29 -15.32 4.11
C PRO A 63 -3.07 -14.01 4.26
N ALA A 64 -2.38 -12.93 4.64
CA ALA A 64 -2.94 -11.60 4.51
C ALA A 64 -3.10 -11.27 3.02
N VAL A 65 -4.06 -10.40 2.70
CA VAL A 65 -4.30 -9.94 1.32
C VAL A 65 -4.34 -8.42 1.25
N VAL A 66 -3.99 -7.89 0.09
CA VAL A 66 -4.15 -6.48 -0.28
C VAL A 66 -4.88 -6.39 -1.62
N GLU A 67 -5.70 -5.36 -1.78
CA GLU A 67 -6.40 -5.09 -3.03
C GLU A 67 -5.64 -4.05 -3.84
N PHE A 68 -5.28 -4.41 -5.06
CA PHE A 68 -4.79 -3.47 -6.08
C PHE A 68 -5.93 -3.12 -7.02
N VAL A 69 -6.01 -1.87 -7.43
CA VAL A 69 -7.02 -1.36 -8.36
C VAL A 69 -6.29 -0.82 -9.58
N ASP A 70 -6.58 -1.38 -10.76
CA ASP A 70 -6.09 -0.81 -12.01
C ASP A 70 -6.88 0.47 -12.31
N ILE A 71 -6.24 1.62 -12.13
CA ILE A 71 -6.83 2.90 -12.48
C ILE A 71 -6.59 3.11 -13.98
N ALA A 72 -7.63 3.50 -14.73
CA ALA A 72 -7.50 3.80 -16.15
C ALA A 72 -6.32 4.76 -16.42
N GLY A 73 -5.64 4.63 -17.56
CA GLY A 73 -4.48 5.47 -17.85
C GLY A 73 -4.84 6.96 -17.86
N LEU A 74 -4.02 7.78 -17.21
CA LEU A 74 -4.21 9.23 -17.20
C LEU A 74 -3.99 9.77 -18.62
N VAL A 75 -4.99 10.46 -19.17
CA VAL A 75 -4.83 11.29 -20.36
C VAL A 75 -4.71 12.74 -19.88
N LYS A 76 -3.76 13.49 -20.44
CA LYS A 76 -3.55 14.91 -20.13
C LYS A 76 -4.88 15.68 -20.16
N GLY A 77 -5.13 16.52 -19.16
CA GLY A 77 -6.39 17.27 -19.04
C GLY A 77 -7.46 16.55 -18.21
N ALA A 78 -7.07 15.63 -17.32
CA ALA A 78 -8.02 14.94 -16.46
C ALA A 78 -8.74 15.90 -15.49
N SER A 79 -8.05 16.97 -15.08
CA SER A 79 -8.61 18.04 -14.25
C SER A 79 -9.47 19.06 -15.02
N LEU A 80 -9.46 19.04 -16.36
CA LEU A 80 -10.18 20.02 -17.20
C LEU A 80 -11.65 19.65 -17.47
N GLY A 81 -12.16 18.57 -16.87
CA GLY A 81 -13.58 18.22 -16.90
C GLY A 81 -14.05 17.50 -18.17
N GLU A 82 -13.14 17.08 -19.06
CA GLU A 82 -13.47 16.17 -20.16
C GLU A 82 -13.70 14.75 -19.60
N GLY A 83 -14.91 14.48 -19.11
CA GLY A 83 -15.57 13.19 -18.79
C GLY A 83 -14.75 11.98 -18.28
N LEU A 84 -13.71 11.57 -18.99
CA LEU A 84 -12.77 10.49 -18.65
C LEU A 84 -11.87 10.84 -17.45
N GLY A 85 -11.45 12.10 -17.34
CA GLY A 85 -10.58 12.59 -16.26
C GLY A 85 -11.21 12.52 -14.87
N ASN A 86 -12.49 12.87 -14.77
CA ASN A 86 -13.23 12.80 -13.50
C ASN A 86 -13.43 11.36 -13.01
N LYS A 87 -13.59 10.40 -13.93
CA LYS A 87 -13.66 8.97 -13.58
C LYS A 87 -12.32 8.46 -13.05
N PHE A 88 -11.21 8.89 -13.65
CA PHE A 88 -9.87 8.59 -13.15
C PHE A 88 -9.70 9.07 -11.69
N LEU A 89 -10.00 10.34 -11.44
CA LEU A 89 -9.87 10.93 -10.10
C LEU A 89 -10.83 10.27 -9.09
N ALA A 90 -12.06 9.95 -9.50
CA ALA A 90 -13.02 9.24 -8.66
C ALA A 90 -12.51 7.88 -8.21
N ASN A 91 -11.95 7.08 -9.14
CA ASN A 91 -11.40 5.78 -8.80
C ASN A 91 -10.20 5.89 -7.83
N ILE A 92 -9.37 6.93 -7.95
CA ILE A 92 -8.27 7.16 -6.99
C ILE A 92 -8.82 7.59 -5.62
N ARG A 93 -9.93 8.33 -5.55
CA ARG A 93 -10.52 8.71 -4.25
C ARG A 93 -10.90 7.48 -3.42
N GLU A 94 -11.32 6.41 -4.08
CA GLU A 94 -11.70 5.13 -3.46
C GLU A 94 -10.52 4.25 -3.02
N THR A 95 -9.27 4.68 -3.26
CA THR A 95 -8.07 3.95 -2.80
C THR A 95 -7.47 4.58 -1.56
N ASP A 96 -6.69 3.81 -0.80
CA ASP A 96 -6.00 4.25 0.41
C ASP A 96 -4.57 4.70 0.12
N ALA A 97 -3.95 4.17 -0.93
CA ALA A 97 -2.60 4.52 -1.40
C ALA A 97 -2.54 4.59 -2.94
N ILE A 98 -1.45 5.18 -3.45
CA ILE A 98 -1.16 5.30 -4.88
C ILE A 98 0.16 4.60 -5.19
N VAL A 99 0.12 3.65 -6.12
CA VAL A 99 1.31 3.08 -6.76
C VAL A 99 1.46 3.69 -8.13
N GLN A 100 2.52 4.48 -8.34
CA GLN A 100 2.78 5.14 -9.61
C GLN A 100 3.83 4.38 -10.41
N VAL A 101 3.42 3.81 -11.54
CA VAL A 101 4.32 3.14 -12.49
C VAL A 101 4.95 4.18 -13.40
N VAL A 102 6.29 4.18 -13.42
CA VAL A 102 7.10 5.14 -14.18
C VAL A 102 8.03 4.37 -15.11
N ARG A 103 8.06 4.75 -16.38
CA ARG A 103 8.90 4.12 -17.39
C ARG A 103 10.34 4.64 -17.30
N VAL A 104 11.29 3.73 -17.08
CA VAL A 104 12.73 4.03 -17.01
C VAL A 104 13.53 3.18 -18.01
N PHE A 105 12.85 2.53 -18.96
CA PHE A 105 13.48 1.72 -20.02
C PHE A 105 13.26 2.32 -21.41
N GLU A 106 14.26 2.14 -22.27
CA GLU A 106 14.19 2.45 -23.69
C GLU A 106 13.68 1.25 -24.49
N ASN A 107 12.75 1.48 -25.41
CA ASN A 107 12.31 0.45 -26.35
C ASN A 107 11.81 1.15 -27.63
N PRO A 108 12.44 0.91 -28.79
CA PRO A 108 12.09 1.59 -30.04
C PRO A 108 10.69 1.24 -30.55
N ASN A 109 10.12 0.11 -30.12
CA ASN A 109 8.79 -0.34 -30.51
C ASN A 109 7.67 0.24 -29.64
N ILE A 110 8.01 0.93 -28.54
CA ILE A 110 7.03 1.47 -27.59
C ILE A 110 7.14 2.99 -27.56
N ILE A 111 6.19 3.67 -28.19
CA ILE A 111 6.13 5.13 -28.26
C ILE A 111 5.73 5.70 -26.90
N HIS A 112 6.55 6.60 -26.38
CA HIS A 112 6.21 7.40 -25.20
C HIS A 112 5.24 8.53 -25.58
N VAL A 113 4.28 8.84 -24.70
CA VAL A 113 3.23 9.85 -24.96
C VAL A 113 3.83 11.22 -25.34
N HIS A 114 4.97 11.57 -24.74
CA HIS A 114 5.69 12.82 -25.01
C HIS A 114 6.86 12.67 -26.00
N LYS A 115 6.96 11.54 -26.72
CA LYS A 115 8.04 11.21 -27.68
C LYS A 115 9.46 11.19 -27.11
N LYS A 116 9.62 11.45 -25.81
CA LYS A 116 10.86 11.36 -25.04
C LYS A 116 10.53 10.65 -23.73
N ILE A 117 11.40 9.74 -23.30
CA ILE A 117 11.31 9.11 -21.98
C ILE A 117 11.95 10.08 -20.98
N ASP A 118 11.16 10.54 -20.02
CA ASP A 118 11.60 11.49 -19.00
C ASP A 118 10.87 11.18 -17.68
N PRO A 119 11.39 10.22 -16.89
CA PRO A 119 10.71 9.70 -15.71
C PRO A 119 10.34 10.78 -14.68
N GLU A 120 11.18 11.81 -14.56
CA GLU A 120 10.99 12.90 -13.61
C GLU A 120 9.81 13.77 -14.04
N ASN A 121 9.81 14.20 -15.30
CA ASN A 121 8.70 14.95 -15.88
C ASN A 121 7.40 14.15 -15.90
N ASP A 122 7.47 12.82 -16.13
CA ASP A 122 6.29 11.95 -16.09
C ASP A 122 5.67 11.90 -14.69
N ILE A 123 6.49 11.93 -13.64
CA ILE A 123 6.01 12.05 -12.25
C ILE A 123 5.36 13.41 -12.03
N GLU A 124 6.02 14.49 -12.45
CA GLU A 124 5.51 15.86 -12.30
C GLU A 124 4.16 16.07 -13.01
N ILE A 125 3.95 15.46 -14.18
CA ILE A 125 2.68 15.54 -14.90
C ILE A 125 1.53 14.94 -14.08
N ILE A 126 1.72 13.74 -13.52
CA ILE A 126 0.68 13.10 -12.71
C ILE A 126 0.45 13.90 -11.43
N ASN A 127 1.53 14.33 -10.77
CA ASN A 127 1.43 15.15 -9.57
C ASN A 127 0.65 16.45 -9.84
N ALA A 128 0.92 17.14 -10.94
CA ALA A 128 0.25 18.38 -11.30
C ALA A 128 -1.27 18.17 -11.48
N GLU A 129 -1.71 17.11 -12.14
CA GLU A 129 -3.13 16.81 -12.33
C GLU A 129 -3.84 16.49 -11.00
N LEU A 130 -3.18 15.75 -10.09
CA LEU A 130 -3.71 15.47 -8.75
C LEU A 130 -3.77 16.74 -7.88
N ILE A 131 -2.73 17.58 -7.95
CA ILE A 131 -2.67 18.87 -7.24
C ILE A 131 -3.78 19.80 -7.71
N LEU A 132 -4.04 19.89 -9.02
CA LEU A 132 -5.12 20.72 -9.57
C LEU A 132 -6.49 20.26 -9.05
N ALA A 133 -6.75 18.96 -9.00
CA ALA A 133 -7.99 18.41 -8.45
C ALA A 133 -8.15 18.69 -6.93
N ASP A 134 -7.04 18.64 -6.19
CA ASP A 134 -7.03 18.95 -4.77
C ASP A 134 -7.20 20.46 -4.51
N LEU A 135 -6.60 21.33 -5.31
CA LEU A 135 -6.81 22.79 -5.25
C LEU A 135 -8.27 23.17 -5.47
N GLU A 136 -8.97 22.50 -6.39
CA GLU A 136 -10.41 22.71 -6.59
C GLU A 136 -11.21 22.29 -5.35
N THR A 137 -10.84 21.17 -4.73
CA THR A 137 -11.47 20.65 -3.50
C THR A 137 -11.25 21.63 -2.33
N VAL A 138 -10.01 22.06 -2.12
CA VAL A 138 -9.61 23.04 -1.12
C VAL A 138 -10.37 24.36 -1.30
N SER A 139 -10.49 24.86 -2.53
CA SER A 139 -11.19 26.11 -2.82
C SER A 139 -12.68 26.04 -2.45
N LYS A 140 -13.36 24.92 -2.75
CA LYS A 140 -14.77 24.71 -2.39
C LYS A 140 -14.97 24.67 -0.87
N VAL A 141 -14.11 23.95 -0.15
CA VAL A 141 -14.18 23.83 1.32
C VAL A 141 -13.86 25.15 2.00
N ARG A 142 -12.90 25.92 1.46
CA ARG A 142 -12.54 27.25 1.96
C ARG A 142 -13.72 28.20 2.04
N VAL A 143 -14.49 28.33 0.95
CA VAL A 143 -15.67 29.22 0.90
C VAL A 143 -16.68 28.90 2.00
N ARG A 144 -16.90 27.60 2.27
CA ARG A 144 -17.80 27.16 3.34
C ARG A 144 -17.21 27.48 4.71
N LEU A 145 -15.93 27.20 4.95
CA LEU A 145 -15.28 27.46 6.23
C LEU A 145 -15.20 28.96 6.55
N GLU A 146 -14.97 29.83 5.56
CA GLU A 146 -15.02 31.29 5.74
C GLU A 146 -16.42 31.76 6.21
N LYS A 147 -17.49 31.13 5.70
CA LYS A 147 -18.86 31.38 6.18
C LYS A 147 -19.05 30.88 7.61
N ASP A 148 -18.57 29.67 7.92
CA ASP A 148 -18.66 29.08 9.26
C ASP A 148 -17.87 29.91 10.29
N GLN A 149 -16.72 30.46 9.91
CA GLN A 149 -15.93 31.39 10.73
C GLN A 149 -16.70 32.68 11.03
N ARG A 150 -17.32 33.31 10.02
CA ARG A 150 -18.20 34.50 10.23
C ARG A 150 -19.40 34.18 11.12
N GLY A 151 -19.87 32.94 11.08
CA GLY A 151 -20.92 32.42 11.97
C GLY A 151 -20.44 32.03 13.37
N ASN A 152 -19.16 32.24 13.70
CA ASN A 152 -18.53 31.85 14.98
C ASN A 152 -18.70 30.35 15.31
N LYS A 153 -18.70 29.48 14.30
CA LYS A 153 -18.73 28.04 14.52
C LYS A 153 -17.40 27.58 15.12
N LYS A 154 -17.47 26.79 16.20
CA LYS A 154 -16.29 26.27 16.91
C LYS A 154 -15.38 25.49 15.96
N GLY A 155 -14.08 25.75 16.01
CA GLY A 155 -13.05 25.05 15.20
C GLY A 155 -12.85 25.62 13.79
N ALA A 156 -13.73 26.50 13.29
CA ALA A 156 -13.66 26.97 11.91
C ALA A 156 -12.39 27.80 11.62
N THR A 157 -11.91 28.59 12.59
CA THR A 157 -10.69 29.40 12.44
C THR A 157 -9.45 28.50 12.38
N GLU A 158 -9.38 27.49 13.24
CA GLU A 158 -8.28 26.53 13.29
C GLU A 158 -8.24 25.69 12.01
N GLN A 159 -9.40 25.21 11.55
CA GLN A 159 -9.53 24.46 10.29
C GLN A 159 -9.12 25.30 9.07
N LEU A 160 -9.48 26.59 9.02
CA LEU A 160 -9.02 27.50 7.96
C LEU A 160 -7.51 27.66 7.94
N ALA A 161 -6.87 27.78 9.12
CA ALA A 161 -5.42 27.89 9.20
C ALA A 161 -4.71 26.64 8.65
N VAL A 162 -5.25 25.45 8.93
CA VAL A 162 -4.76 24.18 8.36
C VAL A 162 -4.97 24.15 6.84
N LEU A 163 -6.16 24.52 6.38
CA LEU A 163 -6.50 24.55 4.95
C LEU A 163 -5.58 25.49 4.17
N GLU A 164 -5.26 26.67 4.72
CA GLU A 164 -4.34 27.63 4.10
C GLU A 164 -2.91 27.08 3.98
N LYS A 165 -2.43 26.30 4.96
CA LYS A 165 -1.12 25.64 4.87
C LYS A 165 -1.09 24.64 3.71
N ILE A 166 -2.11 23.80 3.62
CA ILE A 166 -2.25 22.81 2.54
C ILE A 166 -2.33 23.52 1.18
N GLN A 167 -3.18 24.56 1.08
CA GLN A 167 -3.34 25.35 -0.15
C GLN A 167 -1.99 25.93 -0.62
N LYS A 168 -1.23 26.56 0.27
CA LYS A 168 0.09 27.13 -0.05
C LYS A 168 1.10 26.08 -0.50
N ASN A 169 1.00 24.84 0.00
CA ASN A 169 1.89 23.76 -0.42
C ASN A 169 1.55 23.30 -1.85
N LEU A 170 0.25 23.07 -2.10
CA LEU A 170 -0.26 22.71 -3.42
C LEU A 170 0.05 23.78 -4.48
N GLU A 171 -0.09 25.06 -4.16
CA GLU A 171 0.24 26.18 -5.07
C GLU A 171 1.73 26.26 -5.44
N LYS A 172 2.62 25.66 -4.63
CA LYS A 172 4.06 25.53 -4.94
C LYS A 172 4.37 24.31 -5.81
N GLY A 173 3.37 23.50 -6.17
CA GLY A 173 3.56 22.24 -6.89
C GLY A 173 3.99 21.08 -6.00
N LEU A 174 3.88 21.22 -4.67
CA LEU A 174 4.18 20.18 -3.69
C LEU A 174 2.92 19.41 -3.30
N LEU A 175 3.06 18.14 -2.93
CA LEU A 175 1.93 17.27 -2.60
C LEU A 175 1.35 17.61 -1.22
N ALA A 176 0.06 17.34 -0.97
CA ALA A 176 -0.53 17.61 0.35
C ALA A 176 0.13 16.78 1.47
N ASN A 177 0.59 15.55 1.20
CA ASN A 177 1.32 14.71 2.17
C ASN A 177 2.71 15.23 2.54
N GLU A 178 3.25 16.21 1.81
CA GLU A 178 4.49 16.92 2.13
C GLU A 178 4.24 18.13 3.05
N THR A 179 2.98 18.40 3.40
CA THR A 179 2.63 19.50 4.31
C THR A 179 2.89 19.06 5.75
N GLU A 180 3.60 19.87 6.53
CA GLU A 180 3.75 19.67 7.97
C GLU A 180 2.42 19.92 8.70
N LEU A 181 1.75 18.83 9.09
CA LEU A 181 0.46 18.83 9.78
C LEU A 181 0.57 18.09 11.10
N ASP A 182 -0.03 18.67 12.15
CA ASP A 182 -0.19 17.99 13.44
C ASP A 182 -1.48 17.16 13.42
N LEU A 183 -1.36 15.89 13.03
CA LEU A 183 -2.51 14.98 12.96
C LEU A 183 -3.06 14.57 14.34
N LEU A 184 -2.41 14.95 15.44
CA LEU A 184 -2.93 14.75 16.80
C LEU A 184 -3.92 15.87 17.21
N ASP A 185 -3.89 17.01 16.52
CA ASP A 185 -4.86 18.07 16.71
C ASP A 185 -6.22 17.70 16.10
N GLU A 186 -7.28 17.77 16.91
CA GLU A 186 -8.63 17.34 16.53
C GLU A 186 -9.16 18.13 15.31
N ASN A 187 -8.90 19.44 15.25
CA ASN A 187 -9.37 20.27 14.12
C ASN A 187 -8.65 19.91 12.82
N THR A 188 -7.35 19.65 12.91
CA THR A 188 -6.50 19.19 11.80
C THR A 188 -7.00 17.84 11.29
N GLU A 189 -7.25 16.88 12.18
CA GLU A 189 -7.77 15.56 11.79
C GLU A 189 -9.15 15.66 11.11
N ILE A 190 -10.06 16.47 11.66
CA ILE A 190 -11.40 16.68 11.09
C ILE A 190 -11.31 17.22 9.66
N ILE A 191 -10.55 18.29 9.43
CA ILE A 191 -10.48 18.92 8.11
C ILE A 191 -9.75 18.04 7.10
N VAL A 192 -8.70 17.34 7.52
CA VAL A 192 -7.96 16.39 6.69
C VAL A 192 -8.86 15.25 6.20
N ARG A 193 -9.63 14.64 7.11
CA ARG A 193 -10.58 13.57 6.78
C ARG A 193 -11.67 14.07 5.84
N GLU A 194 -12.19 15.26 6.09
CA GLU A 194 -13.23 15.85 5.26
C GLU A 194 -12.77 16.15 3.84
N LEU A 195 -11.57 16.70 3.68
CA LEU A 195 -11.03 17.05 2.37
C LEU A 195 -10.80 15.82 1.49
N SER A 196 -10.41 14.68 2.09
CA SER A 196 -10.13 13.43 1.38
C SER A 196 -9.26 13.65 0.13
N LEU A 197 -8.19 14.45 0.31
CA LEU A 197 -7.29 14.87 -0.78
C LEU A 197 -6.56 13.68 -1.40
N LEU A 198 -6.37 13.73 -2.71
CA LEU A 198 -5.69 12.70 -3.49
C LEU A 198 -4.19 12.67 -3.15
N THR A 199 -3.57 13.84 -3.08
CA THR A 199 -2.14 14.03 -2.83
C THR A 199 -1.75 13.87 -1.36
N LEU A 200 -2.72 13.66 -0.46
CA LEU A 200 -2.46 13.30 0.93
C LEU A 200 -2.21 11.79 1.10
N LYS A 201 -2.66 10.97 0.15
CA LYS A 201 -2.43 9.52 0.16
C LYS A 201 -0.92 9.23 0.10
N PRO A 202 -0.44 8.14 0.71
CA PRO A 202 0.94 7.70 0.53
C PRO A 202 1.19 7.25 -0.91
N PHE A 203 2.36 7.60 -1.43
CA PHE A 203 2.84 7.21 -2.76
C PHE A 203 3.92 6.13 -2.67
N LEU A 204 3.88 5.19 -3.60
CA LEU A 204 4.95 4.25 -3.89
C LEU A 204 5.25 4.27 -5.38
N TYR A 205 6.51 4.49 -5.73
CA TYR A 205 6.94 4.53 -7.12
C TYR A 205 7.41 3.15 -7.58
N VAL A 206 6.93 2.70 -8.74
CA VAL A 206 7.45 1.51 -9.43
C VAL A 206 8.23 2.00 -10.64
N TYR A 207 9.56 1.94 -10.54
CA TYR A 207 10.46 2.24 -11.65
C TYR A 207 10.57 0.99 -12.53
N ASN A 208 9.84 1.01 -13.64
CA ASN A 208 9.92 -0.03 -14.65
C ASN A 208 11.20 0.15 -15.46
N ALA A 209 12.22 -0.67 -15.21
CA ALA A 209 13.56 -0.53 -15.77
C ALA A 209 14.06 -1.88 -16.31
N CYS A 210 14.89 -1.84 -17.35
CA CYS A 210 15.60 -3.03 -17.82
C CYS A 210 16.92 -3.22 -17.07
N PRO A 211 17.31 -4.47 -16.76
CA PRO A 211 18.61 -4.77 -16.18
C PRO A 211 19.77 -4.26 -17.05
N VAL A 212 20.82 -3.79 -16.40
CA VAL A 212 22.10 -3.40 -17.03
C VAL A 212 23.23 -4.27 -16.50
N LYS A 213 24.40 -4.20 -17.15
CA LYS A 213 25.60 -4.88 -16.65
C LYS A 213 26.18 -4.14 -15.44
N SER A 214 26.82 -4.89 -14.54
CA SER A 214 27.41 -4.32 -13.31
C SER A 214 28.55 -3.34 -13.54
N ASP A 215 29.20 -3.39 -14.71
CA ASP A 215 30.30 -2.52 -15.11
C ASP A 215 29.84 -1.25 -15.84
N GLU A 216 28.54 -1.10 -16.12
CA GLU A 216 28.02 0.09 -16.78
C GLU A 216 28.07 1.31 -15.83
N ALA A 217 28.47 2.46 -16.37
CA ALA A 217 28.52 3.71 -15.62
C ALA A 217 27.13 4.09 -15.07
N GLY A 218 27.05 4.21 -13.73
CA GLY A 218 25.81 4.53 -13.01
C GLY A 218 24.91 3.33 -12.73
N ALA A 219 25.38 2.11 -12.98
CA ALA A 219 24.71 0.89 -12.57
C ALA A 219 24.74 0.74 -11.03
N GLU A 220 23.57 0.48 -10.45
CA GLU A 220 23.42 0.23 -9.02
C GLU A 220 22.55 -1.00 -8.81
N GLN A 221 22.86 -1.75 -7.74
CA GLN A 221 22.19 -3.01 -7.46
C GLN A 221 20.91 -2.80 -6.66
N PHE A 222 19.79 -3.35 -7.15
CA PHE A 222 18.50 -3.43 -6.47
C PHE A 222 18.02 -4.88 -6.53
N ASN A 223 17.73 -5.48 -5.37
CA ASN A 223 17.29 -6.88 -5.26
C ASN A 223 18.19 -7.91 -5.96
N GLY A 224 19.50 -7.63 -6.04
CA GLY A 224 20.47 -8.49 -6.71
C GLY A 224 20.72 -8.14 -8.19
N VAL A 225 19.88 -7.30 -8.80
CA VAL A 225 19.94 -6.93 -10.23
C VAL A 225 20.43 -5.50 -10.39
N TYR A 226 21.24 -5.22 -11.42
CA TYR A 226 21.76 -3.88 -11.67
C TYR A 226 20.82 -3.07 -12.56
N TYR A 227 20.53 -1.83 -12.17
CA TYR A 227 19.72 -0.89 -12.92
C TYR A 227 20.37 0.50 -12.98
N LYS A 228 19.94 1.31 -13.95
CA LYS A 228 20.40 2.69 -14.11
C LYS A 228 19.25 3.65 -13.79
N LEU A 229 19.39 4.41 -12.71
CA LEU A 229 18.42 5.41 -12.27
C LEU A 229 19.08 6.78 -12.13
N SER A 230 18.34 7.85 -12.43
CA SER A 230 18.80 9.21 -12.15
C SER A 230 18.92 9.44 -10.64
N LYS A 231 19.79 10.37 -10.23
CA LYS A 231 19.96 10.73 -8.81
C LYS A 231 18.66 11.22 -8.18
N LYS A 232 17.87 12.03 -8.90
CA LYS A 232 16.61 12.58 -8.39
C LYS A 232 15.53 11.52 -8.17
N LEU A 233 15.48 10.48 -9.00
CA LEU A 233 14.57 9.35 -8.77
C LEU A 233 14.93 8.63 -7.46
N LYS A 234 16.22 8.53 -7.14
CA LYS A 234 16.70 7.91 -5.90
C LYS A 234 16.47 8.76 -4.65
N GLU A 235 16.35 10.07 -4.81
CA GLU A 235 16.02 11.00 -3.71
C GLU A 235 14.56 10.87 -3.26
N LYS A 236 13.67 10.29 -4.08
CA LYS A 236 12.30 9.98 -3.67
C LYS A 236 12.31 8.82 -2.68
N ASN A 237 11.68 9.00 -1.54
CA ASN A 237 11.42 7.92 -0.61
C ASN A 237 10.32 7.00 -1.16
N ASN A 238 10.32 5.72 -0.76
CA ASN A 238 9.33 4.71 -1.16
C ASN A 238 9.27 4.44 -2.66
N PHE A 239 10.27 3.73 -3.18
CA PHE A 239 10.23 3.18 -4.53
C PHE A 239 10.62 1.70 -4.54
N VAL A 240 10.22 1.01 -5.61
CA VAL A 240 10.75 -0.30 -6.02
C VAL A 240 11.18 -0.22 -7.47
N VAL A 241 12.22 -0.98 -7.81
CA VAL A 241 12.69 -1.14 -9.19
C VAL A 241 12.29 -2.52 -9.65
N LEU A 242 11.62 -2.61 -10.79
CA LEU A 242 11.15 -3.85 -11.37
C LEU A 242 11.40 -3.85 -12.88
N ASP A 243 11.72 -5.01 -13.43
CA ASP A 243 11.53 -5.25 -14.86
C ASP A 243 10.18 -5.92 -15.05
N ILE A 244 9.16 -5.13 -15.40
CA ILE A 244 7.79 -5.62 -15.55
C ILE A 244 7.70 -6.66 -16.70
N LYS A 245 8.60 -6.60 -17.69
CA LYS A 245 8.64 -7.58 -18.78
C LYS A 245 9.14 -8.92 -18.29
N ILE A 246 10.18 -8.94 -17.45
CA ILE A 246 10.65 -10.18 -16.82
C ILE A 246 9.56 -10.77 -15.92
N GLU A 247 8.83 -9.95 -15.16
CA GLU A 247 7.68 -10.45 -14.39
C GLU A 247 6.59 -11.06 -15.30
N GLU A 248 6.36 -10.48 -16.49
CA GLU A 248 5.48 -11.02 -17.54
C GLU A 248 5.96 -12.39 -18.07
N GLU A 249 7.25 -12.55 -18.30
CA GLU A 249 7.85 -13.79 -18.82
C GLU A 249 7.89 -14.90 -17.77
N LEU A 250 8.36 -14.57 -16.55
CA LEU A 250 8.42 -15.47 -15.38
C LEU A 250 7.08 -16.11 -15.07
N MET A 251 6.02 -15.40 -15.40
CA MET A 251 4.67 -15.85 -15.22
C MET A 251 4.38 -17.14 -15.99
N ASP A 252 4.84 -17.24 -17.24
CA ASP A 252 4.58 -18.40 -18.12
C ASP A 252 5.63 -19.51 -18.02
N MET A 253 6.66 -19.31 -17.19
CA MET A 253 7.72 -20.28 -16.95
C MET A 253 7.40 -21.22 -15.79
N SER A 254 7.85 -22.46 -15.91
CA SER A 254 7.93 -23.43 -14.82
C SER A 254 9.03 -23.07 -13.81
N GLU A 255 8.94 -23.57 -12.58
CA GLU A 255 9.98 -23.32 -11.57
C GLU A 255 11.36 -23.84 -11.99
N ASP A 256 11.41 -24.93 -12.78
CA ASP A 256 12.66 -25.47 -13.32
C ASP A 256 13.31 -24.51 -14.31
N GLU A 257 12.53 -23.93 -15.25
CA GLU A 257 13.04 -22.94 -16.20
C GLU A 257 13.51 -21.65 -15.51
N LYS A 258 12.81 -21.22 -14.46
CA LYS A 258 13.23 -20.06 -13.65
C LYS A 258 14.57 -20.30 -12.99
N ASN A 259 14.74 -21.48 -12.40
CA ASN A 259 15.98 -21.88 -11.74
C ASN A 259 17.13 -22.04 -12.74
N GLU A 260 16.87 -22.58 -13.94
CA GLU A 260 17.89 -22.74 -14.99
C GLU A 260 18.39 -21.39 -15.51
N LEU A 261 17.51 -20.40 -15.64
CA LEU A 261 17.85 -19.05 -16.10
C LEU A 261 18.28 -18.11 -14.96
N ASP A 262 18.29 -18.58 -13.71
CA ASP A 262 18.50 -17.77 -12.48
C ASP A 262 17.63 -16.50 -12.45
N LEU A 263 16.39 -16.61 -12.96
CA LEU A 263 15.43 -15.52 -12.95
C LEU A 263 14.55 -15.60 -11.70
N LYS A 264 14.43 -14.48 -11.00
CA LYS A 264 13.64 -14.38 -9.76
C LYS A 264 12.59 -13.29 -9.90
N SER A 265 11.38 -13.58 -9.41
CA SER A 265 10.34 -12.57 -9.31
C SER A 265 10.64 -11.63 -8.16
N HIS A 266 10.48 -10.35 -8.43
CA HIS A 266 10.62 -9.26 -7.48
C HIS A 266 9.28 -8.57 -7.18
N ILE A 267 8.17 -9.07 -7.76
CA ILE A 267 6.84 -8.51 -7.54
C ILE A 267 6.40 -8.58 -6.07
N SER A 268 6.88 -9.57 -5.33
CA SER A 268 6.69 -9.70 -3.89
C SER A 268 7.19 -8.47 -3.12
N ASN A 269 8.29 -7.86 -3.56
CA ASN A 269 8.83 -6.65 -2.96
C ASN A 269 7.88 -5.46 -3.12
N LEU A 270 7.20 -5.36 -4.27
CA LEU A 270 6.13 -4.37 -4.46
C LEU A 270 4.98 -4.62 -3.48
N VAL A 271 4.52 -5.87 -3.33
CA VAL A 271 3.41 -6.19 -2.42
C VAL A 271 3.75 -5.87 -0.97
N VAL A 272 4.96 -6.25 -0.51
CA VAL A 272 5.43 -5.95 0.86
C VAL A 272 5.54 -4.44 1.07
N LYS A 273 6.18 -3.71 0.15
CA LYS A 273 6.31 -2.24 0.26
C LYS A 273 4.95 -1.55 0.23
N ALA A 274 4.03 -2.05 -0.60
CA ALA A 274 2.66 -1.58 -0.70
C ALA A 274 1.87 -1.82 0.60
N TYR A 275 2.12 -2.92 1.29
CA TYR A 275 1.55 -3.21 2.61
C TYR A 275 2.11 -2.25 3.69
N GLU A 276 3.42 -1.99 3.66
CA GLU A 276 4.09 -1.06 4.57
C GLU A 276 3.57 0.39 4.44
N ILE A 277 3.44 0.92 3.21
CA ILE A 277 2.99 2.31 3.00
C ILE A 277 1.55 2.54 3.46
N LEU A 278 0.71 1.49 3.48
CA LEU A 278 -0.64 1.56 4.04
C LEU A 278 -0.63 1.63 5.57
N GLY A 279 0.54 1.52 6.20
CA GLY A 279 0.69 1.48 7.66
C GLY A 279 0.09 0.21 8.25
N LEU A 280 0.13 -0.90 7.51
CA LEU A 280 -0.42 -2.18 7.94
C LEU A 280 0.66 -3.05 8.60
N ILE A 281 0.23 -3.85 9.57
CA ILE A 281 1.00 -4.93 10.17
C ILE A 281 0.14 -6.19 10.24
N THR A 282 0.80 -7.33 10.41
CA THR A 282 0.15 -8.64 10.47
C THR A 282 0.33 -9.24 11.86
N PHE A 283 -0.77 -9.66 12.48
CA PHE A 283 -0.71 -10.62 13.59
C PHE A 283 -1.17 -12.00 13.10
N LEU A 284 -0.76 -13.05 13.81
CA LEU A 284 -0.91 -14.44 13.40
C LEU A 284 -1.79 -15.19 14.40
N THR A 285 -2.64 -16.08 13.90
CA THR A 285 -3.29 -17.13 14.69
C THR A 285 -2.87 -18.47 14.15
N THR A 286 -2.55 -19.45 15.00
CA THR A 286 -2.06 -20.75 14.55
C THR A 286 -2.60 -21.88 15.43
N GLY A 287 -3.08 -22.94 14.79
CA GLY A 287 -3.61 -24.16 15.42
C GLY A 287 -3.80 -25.28 14.39
N GLU A 288 -4.39 -26.41 14.82
CA GLU A 288 -4.54 -27.60 13.96
C GLU A 288 -5.45 -27.37 12.74
N ASP A 289 -6.48 -26.53 12.87
CA ASP A 289 -7.41 -26.26 11.77
C ASP A 289 -6.84 -25.27 10.76
N GLU A 290 -6.28 -24.16 11.23
CA GLU A 290 -5.69 -23.15 10.36
C GLU A 290 -4.53 -22.39 11.00
N THR A 291 -3.64 -21.90 10.15
CA THR A 291 -2.71 -20.82 10.44
C THR A 291 -3.05 -19.64 9.55
N ARG A 292 -3.33 -18.48 10.15
CA ARG A 292 -3.90 -17.33 9.46
C ARG A 292 -3.19 -16.04 9.83
N ALA A 293 -3.00 -15.19 8.83
CA ALA A 293 -2.51 -13.84 8.96
C ALA A 293 -3.68 -12.84 8.93
N TRP A 294 -3.68 -11.94 9.90
CA TRP A 294 -4.72 -10.93 10.07
C TRP A 294 -4.11 -9.54 9.92
N THR A 295 -4.65 -8.79 8.97
CA THR A 295 -4.24 -7.42 8.66
C THR A 295 -4.87 -6.43 9.63
N ILE A 296 -4.04 -5.60 10.26
CA ILE A 296 -4.48 -4.48 11.11
C ILE A 296 -3.66 -3.23 10.82
N LYS A 297 -4.19 -2.06 11.18
CA LYS A 297 -3.39 -0.83 11.17
C LYS A 297 -2.33 -0.90 12.26
N LYS A 298 -1.13 -0.41 11.98
CA LYS A 298 -0.08 -0.18 12.98
C LYS A 298 -0.64 0.64 14.14
N ASN A 299 -0.20 0.34 15.35
CA ASN A 299 -0.67 0.93 16.60
C ASN A 299 -2.10 0.54 17.03
N SER A 300 -2.72 -0.46 16.40
CA SER A 300 -4.01 -0.99 16.88
C SER A 300 -3.82 -1.70 18.23
N THR A 301 -4.70 -1.39 19.18
CA THR A 301 -4.77 -2.12 20.46
C THR A 301 -5.33 -3.53 20.26
N ALA A 302 -5.08 -4.45 21.20
CA ALA A 302 -5.56 -5.83 21.12
C ALA A 302 -7.09 -5.93 20.86
N PRO A 303 -7.98 -5.19 21.56
CA PRO A 303 -9.40 -5.21 21.24
C PRO A 303 -9.72 -4.74 19.82
N VAL A 304 -9.00 -3.73 19.31
CA VAL A 304 -9.19 -3.22 17.95
C VAL A 304 -8.68 -4.21 16.91
N ALA A 305 -7.56 -4.88 17.18
CA ALA A 305 -7.02 -5.94 16.33
C ALA A 305 -7.98 -7.13 16.23
N GLY A 306 -8.67 -7.48 17.32
CA GLY A 306 -9.68 -8.53 17.34
C GLY A 306 -10.85 -8.30 16.38
N LEU A 307 -11.15 -7.05 16.01
CA LEU A 307 -12.17 -6.72 14.99
C LEU A 307 -11.88 -7.38 13.63
N ALA A 308 -10.60 -7.65 13.33
CA ALA A 308 -10.21 -8.34 12.12
C ALA A 308 -10.78 -9.77 12.07
N ILE A 309 -10.94 -10.42 13.23
CA ILE A 309 -11.51 -11.77 13.37
C ILE A 309 -13.03 -11.70 13.39
N HIS A 310 -13.58 -10.90 14.30
CA HIS A 310 -15.01 -10.68 14.42
C HIS A 310 -15.27 -9.37 15.17
N THR A 311 -16.34 -8.67 14.81
CA THR A 311 -16.77 -7.41 15.44
C THR A 311 -16.97 -7.51 16.96
N ASP A 312 -17.37 -8.67 17.48
CA ASP A 312 -17.67 -8.93 18.89
C ASP A 312 -16.43 -8.87 19.78
N PHE A 313 -15.24 -9.12 19.21
CA PHE A 313 -13.99 -9.15 19.99
C PHE A 313 -13.72 -7.82 20.67
N LYS A 314 -14.11 -6.69 20.09
CA LYS A 314 -13.86 -5.38 20.69
C LYS A 314 -14.67 -5.19 21.98
N ASP A 315 -15.94 -5.55 21.95
CA ASP A 315 -16.86 -5.29 23.07
C ASP A 315 -16.75 -6.36 24.16
N LYS A 316 -16.47 -7.62 23.77
CA LYS A 316 -16.32 -8.76 24.68
C LYS A 316 -14.87 -9.01 25.11
N PHE A 317 -13.90 -8.21 24.69
CA PHE A 317 -12.49 -8.43 25.03
C PHE A 317 -12.26 -8.54 26.54
N ILE A 318 -11.68 -9.66 26.98
CA ILE A 318 -11.19 -9.84 28.35
C ILE A 318 -9.68 -9.63 28.39
N ARG A 319 -8.94 -10.44 27.62
CA ARG A 319 -7.47 -10.44 27.54
C ARG A 319 -6.99 -11.18 26.30
N ALA A 320 -5.72 -11.04 25.94
CA ALA A 320 -5.10 -11.79 24.86
C ALA A 320 -3.82 -12.48 25.34
N ASP A 321 -3.68 -13.76 25.01
CA ASP A 321 -2.41 -14.47 25.18
C ASP A 321 -1.55 -14.18 23.94
N VAL A 322 -0.39 -13.57 24.15
CA VAL A 322 0.47 -13.05 23.09
C VAL A 322 1.88 -13.61 23.22
N ILE A 323 2.43 -14.07 22.09
CA ILE A 323 3.81 -14.50 21.95
C ILE A 323 4.33 -14.10 20.57
N GLN A 324 5.59 -13.68 20.46
CA GLN A 324 6.19 -13.40 19.16
C GLN A 324 6.37 -14.70 18.35
N TRP A 325 6.10 -14.63 17.04
CA TRP A 325 6.07 -15.82 16.16
C TRP A 325 7.36 -16.63 16.17
N ASP A 326 8.51 -15.95 16.22
CA ASP A 326 9.84 -16.56 16.25
C ASP A 326 10.03 -17.32 17.57
N LYS A 327 9.57 -16.75 18.68
CA LYS A 327 9.64 -17.41 19.98
C LYS A 327 8.71 -18.63 20.06
N LEU A 328 7.53 -18.54 19.46
CA LEU A 328 6.63 -19.68 19.35
C LEU A 328 7.24 -20.78 18.47
N LEU A 329 7.92 -20.41 17.38
CA LEU A 329 8.64 -21.32 16.51
C LEU A 329 9.78 -22.05 17.24
N GLU A 330 10.58 -21.34 18.03
CA GLU A 330 11.66 -21.93 18.86
C GLU A 330 11.13 -22.96 19.87
N ILE A 331 9.99 -22.68 20.50
CA ILE A 331 9.43 -23.53 21.56
C ILE A 331 8.64 -24.71 20.99
N GLY A 332 8.02 -24.51 19.83
CA GLY A 332 7.36 -25.55 19.05
C GLY A 332 5.93 -25.88 19.48
N SER A 333 5.34 -25.23 20.48
CA SER A 333 3.88 -25.30 20.74
C SER A 333 3.40 -24.27 21.75
N TRP A 334 2.09 -23.97 21.71
CA TRP A 334 1.40 -23.16 22.71
C TRP A 334 1.48 -23.74 24.14
N SER A 335 1.38 -25.07 24.28
CA SER A 335 1.46 -25.72 25.60
C SER A 335 2.83 -25.52 26.24
N LYS A 336 3.90 -25.78 25.47
CA LYS A 336 5.27 -25.58 25.94
C LYS A 336 5.57 -24.12 26.22
N ALA A 337 5.01 -23.19 25.44
CA ALA A 337 5.17 -21.76 25.68
C ALA A 337 4.52 -21.32 27.00
N ARG A 338 3.37 -21.90 27.34
CA ARG A 338 2.70 -21.67 28.63
C ARG A 338 3.49 -22.26 29.80
N GLU A 339 4.01 -23.48 29.66
CA GLU A 339 4.84 -24.14 30.67
C GLU A 339 6.18 -23.40 30.91
N ALA A 340 6.78 -22.86 29.85
CA ALA A 340 8.03 -22.09 29.92
C ALA A 340 7.85 -20.66 30.46
N GLY A 341 6.62 -20.20 30.69
CA GLY A 341 6.33 -18.85 31.21
C GLY A 341 6.69 -17.71 30.25
N VAL A 342 6.86 -17.98 28.95
CA VAL A 342 7.19 -16.96 27.94
C VAL A 342 5.96 -16.28 27.36
N LEU A 343 4.78 -16.86 27.57
CA LEU A 343 3.52 -16.36 27.06
C LEU A 343 3.06 -15.17 27.90
N ARG A 344 2.79 -14.04 27.24
CA ARG A 344 2.33 -12.82 27.90
C ARG A 344 0.82 -12.77 27.84
N THR A 345 0.17 -12.46 28.96
CA THR A 345 -1.27 -12.19 28.98
C THR A 345 -1.46 -10.68 29.03
N GLU A 346 -1.97 -10.14 27.94
CA GLU A 346 -2.06 -8.71 27.67
C GLU A 346 -3.49 -8.19 27.80
N GLY A 347 -3.60 -6.94 28.26
CA GLY A 347 -4.87 -6.24 28.50
C GLY A 347 -5.35 -5.40 27.32
N LYS A 348 -6.35 -4.55 27.58
CA LYS A 348 -7.00 -3.70 26.56
C LYS A 348 -6.07 -2.64 25.95
N ASP A 349 -5.08 -2.20 26.71
CA ASP A 349 -4.15 -1.14 26.32
C ASP A 349 -2.93 -1.67 25.53
N TYR A 350 -2.79 -2.99 25.40
CA TYR A 350 -1.69 -3.57 24.65
C TYR A 350 -1.79 -3.22 23.18
N VAL A 351 -0.72 -2.66 22.64
CA VAL A 351 -0.57 -2.35 21.22
C VAL A 351 0.06 -3.55 20.52
N VAL A 352 -0.69 -4.15 19.59
CA VAL A 352 -0.24 -5.33 18.85
C VAL A 352 0.99 -5.00 18.02
N GLN A 353 1.98 -5.89 18.06
CA GLN A 353 3.21 -5.80 17.29
C GLN A 353 3.13 -6.68 16.04
N ASP A 354 3.87 -6.32 15.01
CA ASP A 354 3.96 -7.15 13.80
C ASP A 354 4.54 -8.53 14.16
N GLY A 355 3.94 -9.59 13.63
CA GLY A 355 4.33 -10.96 13.89
C GLY A 355 3.92 -11.51 15.27
N ASP A 356 3.14 -10.77 16.07
CA ASP A 356 2.54 -11.36 17.27
C ASP A 356 1.65 -12.55 16.89
N ALA A 357 1.89 -13.71 17.49
CA ALA A 357 0.95 -14.81 17.52
C ALA A 357 0.01 -14.62 18.72
N ILE A 358 -1.30 -14.58 18.45
CA ILE A 358 -2.30 -14.17 19.45
C ILE A 358 -3.39 -15.21 19.61
N GLU A 359 -3.74 -15.51 20.86
CA GLU A 359 -4.95 -16.23 21.24
C GLU A 359 -5.86 -15.32 22.09
N PHE A 360 -6.94 -14.81 21.48
CA PHE A 360 -7.88 -13.92 22.16
C PHE A 360 -8.77 -14.68 23.16
N LYS A 361 -9.00 -14.08 24.33
CA LYS A 361 -9.95 -14.56 25.35
C LYS A 361 -11.08 -13.53 25.47
N ILE A 362 -12.30 -13.96 25.12
CA ILE A 362 -13.54 -13.17 25.12
C ILE A 362 -14.51 -13.64 26.19
#